data_AF-A0A9D6XI94-F1
#
_entry.id   AF-A0A9D6XI94-F1
#
_cell.length_a   1.000
_cell.length_b   1.000
_cell.length_c   1.000
_cell.angle_alpha   90.00
_cell.angle_beta   90.00
_cell.angle_gamma   90.00
#
_symmetry.space_group_name_H-M   'P 1'
#
loop_
_entity.id
_entity.type
_entity.pdbx_description
1 polymer ?
#
loop_
_entity_poly.entity_id
_entity_poly.type
_entity_poly.pdbx_seq_one_letter_code
_entity_poly.pdbx_strand_id
1 'polypeptide(L)'
;MGLISFFSGAAIATFLAFFLSKRSTRKLNNAIKSESLVTAKAPEDQLERFMDALDLLPIGIVIVDLKLNRRVRNNAAAAMTGVRYVDILVDQAVDAMIDEIKIAKSGNRILEAVAGTTRYFKISGQAMDDQRGIVTVEDITEKSRIDTVQTDFVANLSHELKTPIGAVAALA
;
A
#
# COMPACT_ATOMS: atom_id res chain seq x y z
N MET A 1 -59.60 8.51 -7.62
CA MET A 1 -58.41 9.34 -7.95
C MET A 1 -57.51 9.39 -6.72
N GLY A 2 -56.35 8.70 -6.79
CA GLY A 2 -55.17 8.68 -5.88
C GLY A 2 -55.44 8.40 -4.39
N LEU A 3 -54.99 7.34 -3.71
CA LEU A 3 -53.73 6.57 -3.75
C LEU A 3 -52.50 7.46 -3.92
N ILE A 4 -51.97 7.99 -2.81
CA ILE A 4 -50.55 8.26 -2.47
C ILE A 4 -50.56 9.01 -1.13
N SER A 5 -50.21 8.34 -0.03
CA SER A 5 -49.45 8.87 1.13
C SER A 5 -49.54 7.94 2.36
N PHE A 6 -49.05 6.71 2.25
CA PHE A 6 -48.99 5.79 3.42
C PHE A 6 -47.63 5.08 3.63
N PHE A 7 -46.52 5.59 3.08
CA PHE A 7 -45.21 4.92 3.19
C PHE A 7 -44.09 5.72 3.89
N SER A 8 -44.42 6.56 4.88
CA SER A 8 -43.39 7.29 5.65
C SER A 8 -43.27 6.89 7.14
N GLY A 9 -44.22 6.12 7.69
CA GLY A 9 -44.25 5.82 9.12
C GLY A 9 -43.33 4.68 9.61
N ALA A 10 -42.99 3.70 8.75
CA ALA A 10 -42.26 2.50 9.18
C ALA A 10 -40.74 2.70 9.34
N ALA A 11 -40.16 3.68 8.63
CA ALA A 11 -38.72 3.97 8.69
C ALA A 11 -38.30 4.69 9.99
N ILE A 12 -39.20 5.47 10.60
CA ILE A 12 -38.92 6.23 11.82
C ILE A 12 -38.95 5.31 13.05
N ALA A 13 -39.85 4.31 13.07
CA ALA A 13 -39.93 3.34 14.16
C ALA A 13 -38.70 2.41 14.22
N THR A 14 -38.13 2.04 13.07
CA THR A 14 -36.89 1.24 12.98
C THR A 14 -35.65 2.06 13.37
N PHE A 15 -35.60 3.34 13.00
CA PHE A 15 -34.52 4.25 13.42
C PHE A 15 -34.54 4.49 14.94
N LEU A 16 -35.73 4.60 15.55
CA LEU A 16 -35.89 4.82 16.99
C LEU A 16 -35.64 3.55 17.83
N ALA A 17 -36.03 2.37 17.33
CA ALA A 17 -35.77 1.09 17.99
C ALA A 17 -34.28 0.71 17.99
N PHE A 18 -33.55 0.99 16.88
CA PHE A 18 -32.08 0.87 16.86
C PHE A 18 -31.42 1.82 17.86
N PHE A 19 -31.98 3.01 18.03
CA PHE A 19 -31.47 4.02 18.97
C PHE A 19 -31.73 3.68 20.45
N LEU A 20 -32.83 2.97 20.77
CA LEU A 20 -33.18 2.55 22.14
C LEU A 20 -32.53 1.23 22.57
N SER A 21 -32.26 0.30 21.65
CA SER A 21 -31.52 -0.95 21.96
C SER A 21 -30.11 -0.67 22.49
N LYS A 22 -29.46 0.41 22.04
CA LYS A 22 -28.16 0.87 22.57
C LYS A 22 -28.26 1.60 23.92
N ARG A 23 -29.44 1.68 24.56
CA ARG A 23 -29.65 2.39 25.83
C ARG A 23 -29.47 1.50 27.07
N SER A 24 -29.64 0.18 26.96
CA SER A 24 -29.36 -0.76 28.08
C SER A 24 -27.87 -1.08 28.25
N THR A 25 -27.05 -0.85 27.22
CA THR A 25 -25.58 -0.82 27.33
C THR A 25 -25.05 0.46 27.98
N ARG A 26 -25.88 1.49 28.23
CA ARG A 26 -25.41 2.77 28.81
C ARG A 26 -24.98 2.67 30.26
N LYS A 27 -25.53 1.78 31.09
CA LYS A 27 -25.08 1.68 32.49
C LYS A 27 -23.70 1.01 32.60
N LEU A 28 -23.41 0.04 31.74
CA LEU A 28 -22.09 -0.59 31.64
C LEU A 28 -21.07 0.30 30.89
N ASN A 29 -21.51 0.96 29.80
CA ASN A 29 -20.69 1.95 29.10
C ASN A 29 -20.41 3.19 29.94
N ASN A 30 -21.26 3.62 30.88
CA ASN A 30 -20.98 4.80 31.71
C ASN A 30 -19.87 4.55 32.74
N ALA A 31 -19.74 3.32 33.26
CA ALA A 31 -18.60 2.94 34.11
C ALA A 31 -17.29 2.94 33.29
N ILE A 32 -17.30 2.36 32.09
CA ILE A 32 -16.15 2.36 31.16
C ILE A 32 -15.84 3.77 30.61
N LYS A 33 -16.88 4.62 30.45
CA LYS A 33 -16.78 5.99 29.96
C LYS A 33 -16.18 6.96 30.99
N SER A 34 -16.32 6.69 32.28
CA SER A 34 -15.69 7.55 33.31
C SER A 34 -14.15 7.50 33.26
N GLU A 35 -13.57 6.39 32.78
CA GLU A 35 -12.12 6.23 32.59
C GLU A 35 -11.65 6.65 31.19
N SER A 36 -12.52 6.58 30.17
CA SER A 36 -12.21 6.91 28.78
C SER A 36 -12.58 8.35 28.34
N LEU A 37 -13.15 9.17 29.24
CA LEU A 37 -13.53 10.57 28.97
C LEU A 37 -12.35 11.56 28.91
N VAL A 38 -11.10 11.13 29.10
CA VAL A 38 -9.94 12.03 29.01
C VAL A 38 -9.44 12.25 27.57
N THR A 39 -9.82 11.42 26.58
CA THR A 39 -9.12 11.45 25.27
C THR A 39 -10.02 11.24 24.03
N ALA A 40 -11.11 11.99 23.88
CA ALA A 40 -11.79 12.10 22.58
C ALA A 40 -11.32 13.39 21.87
N LYS A 41 -10.12 13.34 21.28
CA LYS A 41 -9.56 14.39 20.40
C LYS A 41 -10.31 14.44 19.05
N ALA A 42 -10.28 15.59 18.36
CA ALA A 42 -11.11 15.91 17.20
C ALA A 42 -10.83 15.01 15.96
N PRO A 43 -11.73 14.95 14.95
CA PRO A 43 -11.52 14.14 13.74
C PRO A 43 -10.23 14.47 12.96
N GLU A 44 -9.79 15.73 12.99
CA GLU A 44 -8.52 16.18 12.40
C GLU A 44 -7.31 15.53 13.08
N ASP A 45 -7.36 15.35 14.41
CA ASP A 45 -6.31 14.68 15.17
C ASP A 45 -6.18 13.19 14.78
N GLN A 46 -7.24 12.56 14.27
CA GLN A 46 -7.17 11.16 13.83
C GLN A 46 -6.51 11.01 12.46
N LEU A 47 -6.79 11.93 11.52
CA LEU A 47 -6.16 11.92 10.21
C LEU A 47 -4.68 12.26 10.30
N GLU A 48 -4.34 13.25 11.13
CA GLU A 48 -2.95 13.64 11.40
C GLU A 48 -2.15 12.46 11.97
N ARG A 49 -2.67 11.82 13.04
CA ARG A 49 -2.04 10.62 13.62
C ARG A 49 -1.90 9.46 12.63
N PHE A 50 -2.86 9.30 11.71
CA PHE A 50 -2.79 8.26 10.68
C PHE A 50 -1.68 8.55 9.68
N MET A 51 -1.56 9.80 9.21
CA MET A 51 -0.47 10.22 8.32
C MET A 51 0.89 10.11 9.03
N ASP A 52 0.99 10.55 10.29
CA ASP A 52 2.20 10.40 11.10
C ASP A 52 2.63 8.92 11.18
N ALA A 53 1.68 8.01 11.37
CA ALA A 53 1.97 6.58 11.40
C ALA A 53 2.44 6.05 10.03
N LEU A 54 1.87 6.53 8.91
CA LEU A 54 2.35 6.17 7.58
C LEU A 54 3.74 6.73 7.29
N ASP A 55 4.08 7.90 7.83
CA ASP A 55 5.39 8.54 7.65
C ASP A 55 6.52 7.84 8.40
N LEU A 56 6.21 7.03 9.41
CA LEU A 56 7.18 6.16 10.09
C LEU A 56 7.57 4.93 9.26
N LEU A 57 6.80 4.59 8.23
CA LEU A 57 7.07 3.39 7.42
C LEU A 57 8.19 3.67 6.41
N PRO A 58 9.17 2.75 6.27
CA PRO A 58 10.26 2.90 5.29
C PRO A 58 9.80 2.62 3.85
N ILE A 59 8.60 2.07 3.69
CA ILE A 59 7.98 1.83 2.39
C ILE A 59 7.23 3.07 1.92
N GLY A 60 7.41 3.43 0.65
CA GLY A 60 6.63 4.49 0.02
C GLY A 60 5.19 4.04 -0.16
N ILE A 61 4.24 4.84 0.31
CA ILE A 61 2.81 4.60 0.20
C ILE A 61 2.18 5.76 -0.58
N VAL A 62 1.44 5.41 -1.64
CA VAL A 62 0.65 6.34 -2.45
C VAL A 62 -0.80 5.88 -2.41
N ILE A 63 -1.66 6.64 -1.74
CA ILE A 63 -3.11 6.42 -1.74
C ILE A 63 -3.70 7.28 -2.86
N VAL A 64 -4.51 6.67 -3.72
CA VAL A 64 -5.09 7.33 -4.89
C VAL A 64 -6.62 7.24 -4.89
N ASP A 65 -7.26 8.39 -5.14
CA ASP A 65 -8.64 8.45 -5.62
C ASP A 65 -8.61 8.19 -7.14
N LEU A 66 -9.08 7.02 -7.57
CA LEU A 66 -9.04 6.58 -8.97
C LEU A 66 -9.98 7.36 -9.88
N LYS A 67 -10.98 8.07 -9.33
CA LYS A 67 -11.92 8.91 -10.11
C LYS A 67 -11.38 10.32 -10.31
N LEU A 68 -10.92 10.96 -9.24
CA LEU A 68 -10.44 12.33 -9.24
C LEU A 68 -8.93 12.43 -9.52
N ASN A 69 -8.24 11.29 -9.59
CA ASN A 69 -6.79 11.17 -9.69
C ASN A 69 -6.05 11.97 -8.59
N ARG A 70 -6.67 12.15 -7.42
CA ARG A 70 -6.06 12.81 -6.26
C ARG A 70 -5.19 11.81 -5.53
N ARG A 71 -4.01 12.24 -5.09
CA ARG A 71 -3.02 11.37 -4.46
C ARG A 71 -2.57 11.93 -3.13
N VAL A 72 -2.38 11.04 -2.18
CA VAL A 72 -1.71 11.32 -0.91
C VAL A 72 -0.50 10.40 -0.84
N ARG A 73 0.63 10.96 -0.42
CA ARG A 73 1.91 10.24 -0.30
C ARG A 73 2.39 10.38 1.13
N ASN A 74 2.97 9.31 1.69
CA ASN A 74 3.80 9.43 2.90
C ASN A 74 5.18 10.00 2.54
N ASN A 75 5.97 10.32 3.55
CA ASN A 75 7.32 10.87 3.40
C ASN A 75 8.25 9.96 2.59
N ALA A 76 8.20 8.64 2.83
CA ALA A 76 9.02 7.69 2.06
C ALA A 76 8.68 7.72 0.56
N ALA A 77 7.39 7.76 0.19
CA ALA A 77 7.00 7.90 -1.20
C ALA A 77 7.46 9.25 -1.77
N ALA A 78 7.28 10.35 -1.04
CA ALA A 78 7.72 11.68 -1.46
C ALA A 78 9.26 11.80 -1.60
N ALA A 79 10.03 11.00 -0.88
CA ALA A 79 11.48 10.95 -1.00
C ALA A 79 11.95 10.09 -2.19
N MET A 80 11.14 9.11 -2.61
CA MET A 80 11.41 8.22 -3.76
C MET A 80 10.80 8.73 -5.08
N THR A 81 9.89 9.70 -5.02
CA THR A 81 9.18 10.32 -6.15
C THR A 81 9.42 11.83 -6.14
N GLY A 82 9.85 12.44 -7.25
CA GLY A 82 10.37 13.82 -7.19
C GLY A 82 11.34 14.23 -8.31
N VAL A 83 12.25 15.16 -7.98
CA VAL A 83 12.98 15.99 -8.96
C VAL A 83 14.28 15.36 -9.47
N ARG A 84 14.81 14.32 -8.81
CA ARG A 84 15.99 13.61 -9.33
C ARG A 84 15.58 12.71 -10.49
N TYR A 85 16.49 12.45 -11.43
CA TYR A 85 16.21 11.61 -12.60
C TYR A 85 15.65 10.22 -12.25
N VAL A 86 16.18 9.58 -11.20
CA VAL A 86 15.64 8.31 -10.68
C VAL A 86 14.20 8.47 -10.19
N ASP A 87 13.93 9.56 -9.47
CA ASP A 87 12.63 9.79 -8.85
C ASP A 87 11.53 10.03 -9.92
N ILE A 88 11.90 10.59 -11.09
CA ILE A 88 11.01 10.73 -12.26
C ILE A 88 10.60 9.35 -12.81
N LEU A 89 11.55 8.42 -12.92
CA LEU A 89 11.26 7.06 -13.40
C LEU A 89 10.33 6.31 -12.44
N VAL A 90 10.53 6.50 -11.14
CA VAL A 90 9.64 5.93 -10.11
C VAL A 90 8.24 6.52 -10.23
N ASP A 91 8.09 7.83 -10.40
CA ASP A 91 6.79 8.48 -10.57
C ASP A 91 6.04 7.96 -11.81
N GLN A 92 6.73 7.82 -12.95
CA GLN A 92 6.14 7.23 -14.16
C GLN A 92 5.69 5.78 -13.94
N ALA A 93 6.48 5.01 -13.20
CA ALA A 93 6.12 3.63 -12.89
C ALA A 93 4.93 3.55 -11.91
N VAL A 94 4.82 4.49 -10.97
CA VAL A 94 3.64 4.64 -10.10
C VAL A 94 2.41 5.01 -10.93
N ASP A 95 2.52 5.94 -11.87
CA ASP A 95 1.41 6.32 -12.77
C ASP A 95 0.91 5.11 -13.56
N ALA A 96 1.82 4.39 -14.19
CA ALA A 96 1.48 3.19 -14.95
C ALA A 96 0.92 2.08 -14.03
N MET A 97 1.29 2.03 -12.75
CA MET A 97 0.68 1.10 -11.80
C MET A 97 -0.73 1.53 -11.42
N ILE A 98 -0.97 2.83 -11.23
CA ILE A 98 -2.32 3.37 -10.97
C ILE A 98 -3.25 3.03 -12.13
N ASP A 99 -2.80 3.16 -13.38
CA ASP A 99 -3.61 2.80 -14.55
C ASP A 99 -3.84 1.29 -14.66
N GLU A 100 -2.86 0.46 -14.30
CA GLU A 100 -3.00 -1.00 -14.24
C GLU A 100 -4.09 -1.40 -13.23
N ILE A 101 -4.04 -0.89 -11.99
CA ILE A 101 -4.98 -1.31 -10.94
C ILE A 101 -6.42 -0.81 -11.18
N LYS A 102 -6.63 0.21 -12.01
CA LYS A 102 -7.98 0.61 -12.44
C LYS A 102 -8.69 -0.52 -13.19
N ILE A 103 -7.93 -1.30 -13.96
CA ILE A 103 -8.45 -2.36 -14.84
C ILE A 103 -8.30 -3.73 -14.16
N ALA A 104 -7.06 -4.09 -13.79
CA ALA A 104 -6.71 -5.41 -13.28
C ALA A 104 -6.99 -5.59 -11.77
N LYS A 105 -7.35 -4.52 -11.05
CA LYS A 105 -7.56 -4.46 -9.59
C LYS A 105 -6.32 -4.73 -8.73
N SER A 106 -5.25 -5.30 -9.28
CA SER A 106 -3.95 -5.38 -8.63
C SER A 106 -2.83 -5.51 -9.66
N GLY A 107 -1.58 -5.26 -9.23
CA GLY A 107 -0.39 -5.37 -10.07
C GLY A 107 0.88 -5.39 -9.23
N ASN A 108 1.96 -5.92 -9.79
CA ASN A 108 3.29 -5.87 -9.17
C ASN A 108 4.37 -5.89 -10.25
N ARG A 109 5.41 -5.07 -10.09
CA ARG A 109 6.55 -5.00 -11.00
C ARG A 109 7.83 -4.60 -10.27
N ILE A 110 8.97 -4.93 -10.88
CA ILE A 110 10.28 -4.44 -10.46
C ILE A 110 10.73 -3.41 -11.49
N LEU A 111 11.09 -2.22 -11.02
CA LEU A 111 11.71 -1.16 -11.79
C LEU A 111 13.22 -1.16 -11.51
N GLU A 112 14.00 -1.28 -12.57
CA GLU A 112 15.44 -1.01 -12.54
C GLU A 112 15.68 0.43 -13.00
N ALA A 113 16.26 1.25 -12.12
CA ALA A 113 16.56 2.65 -12.39
C ALA A 113 18.08 2.87 -12.41
N VAL A 114 18.60 3.27 -13.57
CA VAL A 114 20.04 3.49 -13.79
C VAL A 114 20.36 4.98 -13.81
N ALA A 115 21.03 5.46 -12.77
CA ALA A 115 21.53 6.85 -12.71
C ALA A 115 22.81 6.93 -11.85
N GLY A 116 23.96 6.66 -12.46
CA GLY A 116 25.25 6.57 -11.76
C GLY A 116 25.42 5.27 -10.97
N THR A 117 24.42 4.88 -10.18
CA THR A 117 24.30 3.58 -9.54
C THR A 117 22.96 2.93 -9.88
N THR A 118 22.95 1.62 -10.13
CA THR A 118 21.69 0.86 -10.35
C THR A 118 20.92 0.74 -9.05
N ARG A 119 19.64 1.12 -9.08
CA ARG A 119 18.68 0.92 -7.98
C ARG A 119 17.52 0.07 -8.46
N TYR A 120 16.98 -0.73 -7.56
CA TYR A 120 15.83 -1.60 -7.82
C TYR A 120 14.67 -1.21 -6.92
N PHE A 121 13.51 -0.97 -7.52
CA PHE A 121 12.28 -0.66 -6.80
C PHE A 121 11.23 -1.71 -7.09
N LYS A 122 10.64 -2.28 -6.04
CA LYS A 122 9.44 -3.08 -6.16
C LYS A 122 8.24 -2.15 -6.03
N ILE A 123 7.38 -2.18 -7.04
CA ILE A 123 6.17 -1.36 -7.10
C ILE A 123 4.99 -2.31 -7.13
N SER A 124 4.10 -2.22 -6.14
CA SER A 124 2.90 -3.05 -6.05
C SER A 124 1.67 -2.16 -5.93
N GLY A 125 0.58 -2.55 -6.58
CA GLY A 125 -0.66 -1.80 -6.56
C GLY A 125 -1.85 -2.69 -6.24
N GLN A 126 -2.83 -2.13 -5.53
CA GLN A 126 -4.11 -2.78 -5.27
C GLN A 126 -5.25 -1.76 -5.24
N ALA A 127 -6.32 -2.05 -5.97
CA ALA A 127 -7.58 -1.34 -5.84
C ALA A 127 -8.27 -1.79 -4.54
N MET A 128 -8.64 -0.83 -3.70
CA MET A 128 -9.44 -1.09 -2.50
C MET A 128 -10.93 -1.23 -2.86
N ASP A 129 -11.37 -0.43 -3.83
CA ASP A 129 -12.70 -0.44 -4.44
C ASP A 129 -12.64 0.23 -5.82
N ASP A 130 -13.79 0.55 -6.43
CA ASP A 130 -13.86 1.21 -7.75
C ASP A 130 -13.42 2.69 -7.74
N GLN A 131 -13.19 3.28 -6.56
CA GLN A 131 -12.85 4.69 -6.39
C GLN A 131 -11.49 4.90 -5.73
N ARG A 132 -10.95 3.91 -5.03
CA ARG A 132 -9.74 4.04 -4.22
C ARG A 132 -8.76 2.92 -4.51
N GLY A 133 -7.48 3.28 -4.53
CA GLY A 133 -6.39 2.33 -4.65
C GLY A 133 -5.20 2.74 -3.79
N ILE A 134 -4.30 1.79 -3.60
CA ILE A 134 -3.01 2.00 -2.94
C ILE A 134 -1.91 1.47 -3.87
N VAL A 135 -0.82 2.22 -3.95
CA VAL A 135 0.42 1.80 -4.59
C VAL A 135 1.53 1.90 -3.56
N THR A 136 2.35 0.86 -3.46
CA THR A 136 3.54 0.84 -2.62
C THR A 136 4.80 0.87 -3.48
N VAL A 137 5.83 1.51 -2.96
CA VAL A 137 7.16 1.59 -3.56
C VAL A 137 8.17 1.19 -2.51
N GLU A 138 8.90 0.11 -2.76
CA GLU A 138 9.92 -0.41 -1.86
C GLU A 138 11.27 -0.39 -2.58
N ASP A 139 12.28 0.24 -1.98
CA ASP A 139 13.66 0.12 -2.46
C ASP A 139 14.22 -1.25 -2.06
N ILE A 140 14.41 -2.11 -3.05
CA ILE A 140 14.94 -3.46 -2.89
C ILE A 140 16.37 -3.57 -3.41
N THR A 141 17.10 -2.46 -3.56
CA THR A 141 18.43 -2.44 -4.18
C THR A 141 19.42 -3.37 -3.46
N GLU A 142 19.49 -3.32 -2.13
CA GLU A 142 20.38 -4.19 -1.36
C GLU A 142 19.95 -5.65 -1.43
N LYS A 143 18.65 -5.93 -1.40
CA LYS A 143 18.11 -7.29 -1.57
C LYS A 143 18.49 -7.86 -2.94
N SER A 144 18.28 -7.07 -4.00
CA SER A 144 18.62 -7.46 -5.36
C SER A 144 20.13 -7.66 -5.53
N ARG A 145 20.96 -6.81 -4.91
CA ARG A 145 22.43 -6.96 -4.95
C ARG A 145 22.87 -8.29 -4.32
N ILE A 146 22.28 -8.70 -3.20
CA ILE A 146 22.57 -9.99 -2.57
C ILE A 146 22.18 -11.16 -3.49
N ASP A 147 20.98 -11.12 -4.06
CA ASP A 147 20.47 -12.17 -4.95
C ASP A 147 21.32 -12.30 -6.23
N THR A 148 21.80 -11.18 -6.78
CA THR A 148 22.73 -11.16 -7.91
C THR A 148 24.07 -11.79 -7.52
N VAL A 149 24.68 -11.41 -6.39
CA VAL A 149 25.96 -11.98 -5.93
C VAL A 149 25.86 -13.49 -5.69
N GLN A 150 24.74 -13.97 -5.13
CA GLN A 150 24.52 -15.40 -4.93
C GLN A 150 24.40 -16.14 -6.27
N THR A 151 23.65 -15.57 -7.22
CA THR A 151 23.47 -16.18 -8.54
C THR A 151 24.80 -16.23 -9.30
N ASP A 152 25.58 -15.16 -9.28
CA ASP A 152 26.90 -15.10 -9.91
C ASP A 152 27.89 -16.05 -9.23
N PHE A 153 27.84 -16.21 -7.91
CA PHE A 153 28.63 -17.20 -7.19
C PHE A 153 28.30 -18.63 -7.64
N VAL A 154 27.01 -18.99 -7.73
CA VAL A 154 26.57 -20.31 -8.18
C VAL A 154 26.95 -20.56 -9.64
N ALA A 155 26.79 -19.56 -10.50
CA ALA A 155 27.21 -19.63 -11.89
C ALA A 155 28.72 -19.84 -12.01
N ASN A 156 29.52 -19.03 -11.30
CA ASN A 156 30.98 -19.14 -11.29
C ASN A 156 31.43 -20.51 -10.76
N LEU A 157 30.85 -21.00 -9.67
CA LEU A 157 31.17 -22.34 -9.14
C LEU A 157 30.78 -23.45 -10.11
N SER A 158 29.65 -23.31 -10.80
CA SER A 158 29.22 -24.27 -11.83
C SER A 158 30.19 -24.33 -13.01
N HIS A 159 30.71 -23.18 -13.44
CA HIS A 159 31.72 -23.09 -14.48
C HIS A 159 33.09 -23.62 -14.03
N GLU A 160 33.48 -23.36 -12.79
CA GLU A 160 34.72 -23.86 -12.21
C GLU A 160 34.68 -25.36 -11.87
N LEU A 161 33.51 -25.95 -11.66
CA LEU A 161 33.36 -27.41 -11.48
C LEU A 161 33.30 -28.16 -12.81
N LYS A 162 32.77 -27.54 -13.87
CA LYS A 162 32.70 -28.14 -15.22
C LYS A 162 34.08 -28.43 -15.81
N THR A 163 35.04 -27.55 -15.54
CA THR A 163 36.40 -27.61 -16.08
C THR A 163 37.27 -28.76 -15.50
N PRO A 164 37.38 -28.95 -14.17
CA PRO A 164 38.10 -30.08 -13.59
C PRO A 164 37.39 -31.41 -13.80
N ILE A 165 36.05 -31.48 -13.78
CA ILE A 165 35.30 -32.72 -14.05
C ILE A 165 35.46 -33.13 -15.52
N GLY A 166 35.49 -32.17 -16.45
CA GLY A 166 35.79 -32.44 -17.86
C GLY A 166 37.20 -32.99 -18.10
N ALA A 167 38.19 -32.52 -17.33
CA ALA A 167 39.57 -33.03 -17.41
C ALA A 167 39.71 -34.46 -16.85
N VAL A 168 38.97 -34.80 -15.79
CA VAL A 168 38.96 -36.16 -15.23
C VAL A 168 38.18 -37.14 -16.12
N ALA A 169 37.07 -36.71 -16.73
CA ALA A 169 36.30 -37.53 -17.66
C ALA A 169 37.03 -37.80 -18.99
N ALA A 170 37.95 -36.92 -19.41
CA ALA A 170 38.76 -37.12 -20.62
C ALA A 170 39.94 -38.10 -20.42
N LEU A 171 40.22 -38.52 -19.18
CA LEU A 171 41.26 -39.50 -18.83
C LEU A 171 40.69 -40.91 -18.59
N ALA A 172 39.38 -41.11 -18.78
CA ALA A 172 38.68 -42.39 -18.61
C ALA A 172 38.35 -43.05 -19.97
#